data_AF-A0A963JSF2-F1
#
_entry.id   AF-A0A963JSF2-F1
#
_cell.length_a   1.000
_cell.length_b   1.000
_cell.length_c   1.000
_cell.angle_alpha   90.00
_cell.angle_beta   90.00
_cell.angle_gamma   90.00
#
_symmetry.space_group_name_H-M   'P 1'
#
loop_
_entity.id
_entity.type
_entity.pdbx_description
1 polymer ?
#
loop_
_entity_poly.entity_id
_entity_poly.type
_entity_poly.pdbx_seq_one_letter_code
_entity_poly.pdbx_strand_id
1 'polypeptide(L)'
;MPYRITASRIGLLAAAAWLAGCASSPTLHYTVPAQPEGASGYTEKPGWATTQFAVAAANPLATDAGYQVLKAGGSAVDAAIAVQMVLTLVEPQSSGIGGGAFLLHSDGQAIEAYDGRETAPATADEKLFLDANGKPMAFHDGVVGGRSVGVPGTLRMLEMAHRTHGKMPWATLFQPAIVLAEKGFKVSPRLHTLLSNEKYLPKDPVAAAYFYDASGKPWPVGHVLKNPELAAVLRNIAAQGSTALYEGPLAQAIVDKVRKHPSNPGQLSLADLAGYQAKKREALCHDYRAREHDYRLCGFPPPSSGAIAIGQILGILNQTQAATLPLDQGLPSHQWLHLYTEASRLAFADRALYVADPDFVQPPGGSWMSLLDPAYLAERAALIGAQSMKVAQPGTPGPLKTSQAPMPDQPEYGTSHIS
;
A
#
# COMPACT_ATOMS: atom_id res chain seq x y z
N MET A 1 66.13 -7.71 -79.45
CA MET A 1 65.79 -6.31 -79.09
C MET A 1 64.86 -6.34 -77.89
N PRO A 2 65.07 -5.48 -76.88
CA PRO A 2 65.24 -5.93 -75.49
C PRO A 2 64.28 -5.26 -74.49
N TYR A 3 64.56 -5.48 -73.19
CA TYR A 3 64.08 -4.82 -71.95
C TYR A 3 62.99 -5.61 -71.18
N ARG A 4 63.10 -5.90 -69.88
CA ARG A 4 64.11 -5.56 -68.85
C ARG A 4 63.90 -6.46 -67.61
N ILE A 5 65.01 -6.65 -66.91
CA ILE A 5 65.22 -7.22 -65.57
C ILE A 5 64.47 -6.39 -64.52
N THR A 6 63.88 -7.02 -63.49
CA THR A 6 64.28 -6.83 -62.06
C THR A 6 63.56 -7.78 -61.10
N ALA A 7 64.37 -8.47 -60.32
CA ALA A 7 64.03 -9.17 -59.10
C ALA A 7 64.07 -8.22 -57.88
N SER A 8 63.57 -8.76 -56.76
CA SER A 8 63.84 -8.41 -55.36
C SER A 8 62.96 -7.37 -54.65
N ARG A 9 62.28 -7.87 -53.60
CA ARG A 9 62.37 -7.47 -52.17
C ARG A 9 61.36 -8.33 -51.39
N ILE A 10 61.77 -9.36 -50.64
CA ILE A 10 62.18 -9.36 -49.22
C ILE A 10 61.17 -8.59 -48.33
N GLY A 11 60.49 -9.32 -47.42
CA GLY A 11 59.99 -8.73 -46.18
C GLY A 11 58.80 -9.43 -45.51
N LEU A 12 59.08 -10.06 -44.36
CA LEU A 12 58.20 -10.39 -43.22
C LEU A 12 57.28 -11.63 -43.32
N LEU A 13 57.60 -12.76 -42.68
CA LEU A 13 57.57 -13.08 -41.23
C LEU A 13 56.17 -13.06 -40.59
N ALA A 14 55.63 -14.26 -40.42
CA ALA A 14 55.03 -14.84 -39.21
C ALA A 14 54.24 -13.91 -38.26
N ALA A 15 52.92 -14.16 -38.16
CA ALA A 15 52.23 -14.48 -36.91
C ALA A 15 50.72 -14.61 -37.18
N ALA A 16 50.25 -15.85 -37.38
CA ALA A 16 48.83 -16.15 -37.27
C ALA A 16 48.44 -16.15 -35.78
N ALA A 17 48.32 -14.95 -35.22
CA ALA A 17 47.82 -14.76 -33.86
C ALA A 17 46.31 -14.95 -33.85
N TRP A 18 45.88 -15.89 -33.01
CA TRP A 18 44.50 -16.15 -32.66
C TRP A 18 43.81 -14.86 -32.19
N LEU A 19 42.87 -14.36 -32.99
CA LEU A 19 41.85 -13.42 -32.52
C LEU A 19 40.61 -14.23 -32.11
N ALA A 20 40.75 -14.98 -31.01
CA ALA A 20 39.59 -15.31 -30.18
C ALA A 20 39.23 -14.03 -29.43
N GLY A 21 38.48 -13.15 -30.10
CA GLY A 21 37.87 -12.01 -29.44
C GLY A 21 36.97 -12.54 -28.34
N CYS A 22 37.29 -12.25 -27.09
CA CYS A 22 36.42 -12.47 -25.96
C CYS A 22 35.11 -11.72 -26.24
N ALA A 23 34.11 -12.43 -26.73
CA ALA A 23 32.73 -11.97 -26.76
C ALA A 23 32.26 -11.95 -25.30
N SER A 24 32.60 -10.88 -24.58
CA SER A 24 31.97 -10.52 -23.32
C SER A 24 30.53 -10.20 -23.65
N SER A 25 29.66 -11.20 -23.65
CA SER A 25 28.22 -10.97 -23.67
C SER A 25 27.92 -10.05 -22.48
N PRO A 26 27.24 -8.91 -22.65
CA PRO A 26 26.87 -8.07 -21.52
C PRO A 26 26.02 -8.93 -20.58
N THR A 27 26.57 -9.25 -19.40
CA THR A 27 25.83 -9.93 -18.36
C THR A 27 24.77 -8.96 -17.86
N LEU A 28 23.51 -9.24 -18.22
CA LEU A 28 22.36 -8.55 -17.65
C LEU A 28 22.29 -8.88 -16.17
N HIS A 29 22.84 -7.99 -15.34
CA HIS A 29 22.63 -8.03 -13.91
C HIS A 29 21.27 -7.39 -13.61
N TYR A 30 20.23 -8.22 -13.64
CA TYR A 30 18.90 -7.83 -13.17
C TYR A 30 18.82 -8.10 -11.67
N THR A 31 18.81 -7.03 -10.88
CA THR A 31 18.41 -7.08 -9.47
C THR A 31 16.92 -6.80 -9.39
N VAL A 32 16.16 -7.74 -8.83
CA VAL A 32 14.76 -7.50 -8.49
C VAL A 32 14.73 -6.30 -7.54
N PRO A 33 14.01 -5.21 -7.88
CA PRO A 33 13.86 -4.08 -6.97
C PRO A 33 13.35 -4.57 -5.62
N ALA A 34 13.88 -4.02 -4.53
CA ALA A 34 13.37 -4.34 -3.20
C ALA A 34 11.88 -4.01 -3.16
N GLN A 35 11.06 -5.04 -2.96
CA GLN A 35 9.65 -4.87 -2.62
C GLN A 35 9.58 -4.15 -1.26
N PRO A 36 8.54 -3.33 -1.02
CA PRO A 36 8.43 -2.53 0.21
C PRO A 36 8.34 -3.41 1.44
N GLU A 37 7.85 -4.63 1.26
CA GLU A 37 7.83 -5.70 2.23
C GLU A 37 8.64 -6.88 1.68
N GLY A 38 9.49 -7.48 2.51
CA GLY A 38 10.28 -8.64 2.13
C GLY A 38 9.39 -9.83 1.75
N ALA A 39 9.60 -10.39 0.56
CA ALA A 39 8.89 -11.60 0.14
C ALA A 39 9.20 -12.76 1.10
N SER A 40 8.16 -13.44 1.58
CA SER A 40 8.27 -14.61 2.47
C SER A 40 8.00 -15.93 1.75
N GLY A 41 8.14 -15.94 0.42
CA GLY A 41 7.87 -17.08 -0.46
C GLY A 41 6.49 -17.07 -1.09
N TYR A 42 6.21 -18.07 -1.91
CA TYR A 42 4.92 -18.32 -2.53
C TYR A 42 4.37 -19.66 -2.02
N THR A 43 3.07 -19.70 -1.71
CA THR A 43 2.38 -20.93 -1.36
C THR A 43 1.05 -20.95 -2.08
N GLU A 44 0.91 -21.89 -3.01
CA GLU A 44 -0.36 -22.13 -3.68
C GLU A 44 -1.40 -22.58 -2.65
N LYS A 45 -2.59 -21.98 -2.68
CA LYS A 45 -3.72 -22.34 -1.82
C LYS A 45 -4.85 -22.86 -2.70
N PRO A 46 -5.49 -23.98 -2.35
CA PRO A 46 -6.71 -24.38 -3.01
C PRO A 46 -7.77 -23.29 -2.76
N GLY A 47 -8.44 -22.80 -3.80
CA GLY A 47 -9.54 -21.85 -3.63
C GLY A 47 -10.68 -22.43 -2.77
N TRP A 48 -11.43 -21.57 -2.09
CA TRP A 48 -12.59 -21.97 -1.27
C TRP A 48 -13.88 -21.39 -1.85
N ALA A 49 -14.98 -22.15 -1.77
CA ALA A 49 -16.31 -21.72 -2.15
C ALA A 49 -17.29 -21.98 -0.99
N THR A 50 -18.24 -21.06 -0.78
CA THR A 50 -19.22 -21.07 0.31
C THR A 50 -20.49 -20.36 -0.16
N THR A 51 -21.64 -20.73 0.41
CA THR A 51 -22.95 -20.18 0.04
C THR A 51 -23.56 -19.26 1.10
N GLN A 52 -22.93 -19.12 2.27
CA GLN A 52 -23.46 -18.32 3.38
C GLN A 52 -22.63 -17.07 3.63
N PHE A 53 -21.36 -17.25 3.98
CA PHE A 53 -20.44 -16.15 4.27
C PHE A 53 -18.99 -16.60 4.05
N ALA A 54 -18.11 -15.63 3.81
CA ALA A 54 -16.68 -15.81 3.63
C ALA A 54 -15.91 -14.72 4.39
N VAL A 55 -14.65 -15.01 4.72
CA VAL A 55 -13.68 -14.04 5.25
C VAL A 55 -12.34 -14.30 4.59
N ALA A 56 -11.68 -13.27 4.09
CA ALA A 56 -10.32 -13.36 3.57
C ALA A 56 -9.41 -12.30 4.22
N ALA A 57 -8.38 -12.76 4.93
CA ALA A 57 -7.36 -11.89 5.50
C ALA A 57 -5.96 -12.47 5.31
N ALA A 58 -4.94 -11.61 5.36
CA ALA A 58 -3.54 -11.97 5.15
C ALA A 58 -2.98 -12.92 6.23
N ASN A 59 -3.65 -13.03 7.40
CA ASN A 59 -3.26 -13.91 8.49
C ASN A 59 -4.40 -14.89 8.87
N PRO A 60 -4.09 -16.19 9.07
CA PRO A 60 -5.11 -17.20 9.43
C PRO A 60 -5.79 -16.95 10.78
N LEU A 61 -5.10 -16.39 11.78
CA LEU A 61 -5.70 -16.05 13.07
C LEU A 61 -6.71 -14.90 12.94
N ALA A 62 -6.41 -13.94 12.06
CA ALA A 62 -7.34 -12.85 11.76
C ALA A 62 -8.55 -13.36 10.97
N THR A 63 -8.32 -14.25 9.99
CA THR A 63 -9.41 -14.93 9.24
C THR A 63 -10.32 -15.71 10.18
N ASP A 64 -9.76 -16.48 11.12
CA ASP A 64 -10.54 -17.21 12.13
C ASP A 64 -11.36 -16.25 13.00
N ALA A 65 -10.79 -15.15 13.48
CA ALA A 65 -11.52 -14.18 14.29
C ALA A 65 -12.75 -13.61 13.57
N GLY A 66 -12.60 -13.21 12.30
CA GLY A 66 -13.74 -12.78 11.48
C GLY A 66 -14.75 -13.89 11.25
N TYR A 67 -14.28 -15.11 10.98
CA TYR A 67 -15.12 -16.28 10.78
C TYR A 67 -15.97 -16.60 12.03
N GLN A 68 -15.37 -16.58 13.22
CA GLN A 68 -16.10 -16.84 14.48
C GLN A 68 -17.17 -15.77 14.73
N VAL A 69 -16.91 -14.50 14.39
CA VAL A 69 -17.89 -13.42 14.50
C VAL A 69 -19.07 -13.62 13.55
N LEU A 70 -18.81 -13.92 12.28
CA LEU A 70 -19.89 -14.21 11.32
C LEU A 70 -20.69 -15.45 11.73
N LYS A 71 -20.00 -16.50 12.18
CA LYS A 71 -20.64 -17.73 12.69
C LYS A 71 -21.52 -17.46 13.91
N ALA A 72 -21.17 -16.47 14.74
CA ALA A 72 -21.95 -16.03 15.90
C ALA A 72 -23.10 -15.07 15.53
N GLY A 73 -23.32 -14.78 14.24
CA GLY A 73 -24.42 -13.92 13.76
C GLY A 73 -24.06 -12.43 13.64
N GLY A 74 -22.77 -12.07 13.73
CA GLY A 74 -22.30 -10.71 13.47
C GLY A 74 -22.43 -10.30 12.00
N SER A 75 -22.36 -8.99 11.75
CA SER A 75 -22.30 -8.44 10.40
C SER A 75 -20.90 -8.55 9.78
N ALA A 76 -20.78 -8.25 8.48
CA ALA A 76 -19.49 -8.12 7.83
C ALA A 76 -18.61 -7.03 8.47
N VAL A 77 -19.22 -5.93 8.94
CA VAL A 77 -18.51 -4.87 9.69
C VAL A 77 -18.05 -5.38 11.06
N ASP A 78 -18.88 -6.12 11.79
CA ASP A 78 -18.46 -6.76 13.05
C ASP A 78 -17.23 -7.67 12.85
N ALA A 79 -17.27 -8.49 11.79
CA ALA A 79 -16.17 -9.40 11.44
C ALA A 79 -14.91 -8.63 11.04
N ALA A 80 -15.03 -7.58 10.23
CA ALA A 80 -13.90 -6.72 9.84
C ALA A 80 -13.20 -6.08 11.04
N ILE A 81 -13.96 -5.66 12.06
CA ILE A 81 -13.40 -5.12 13.31
C ILE A 81 -12.58 -6.19 14.04
N ALA A 82 -13.11 -7.40 14.22
CA ALA A 82 -12.38 -8.48 14.86
C ALA A 82 -11.11 -8.86 14.08
N VAL A 83 -11.19 -8.93 12.74
CA VAL A 83 -10.03 -9.14 11.86
C VAL A 83 -8.98 -8.06 12.08
N GLN A 84 -9.35 -6.77 12.05
CA GLN A 84 -8.40 -5.66 12.21
C GLN A 84 -7.75 -5.64 13.61
N MET A 85 -8.50 -5.96 14.67
CA MET A 85 -7.94 -6.02 16.03
C MET A 85 -6.92 -7.15 16.15
N VAL A 86 -7.16 -8.30 15.49
CA VAL A 86 -6.18 -9.39 15.46
C VAL A 86 -4.97 -9.02 14.58
N LEU A 87 -5.17 -8.41 13.41
CA LEU A 87 -4.06 -7.98 12.53
C LEU A 87 -3.14 -6.97 13.20
N THR A 88 -3.67 -6.10 14.06
CA THR A 88 -2.87 -5.18 14.92
C THR A 88 -1.78 -5.93 15.70
N LEU A 89 -2.01 -7.21 16.03
CA LEU A 89 -1.09 -8.05 16.79
C LEU A 89 -0.27 -8.99 15.89
N VAL A 90 -0.93 -9.72 14.98
CA VAL A 90 -0.32 -10.87 14.26
C VAL A 90 0.29 -10.50 12.92
N GLU A 91 0.01 -9.30 12.41
CA GLU A 91 0.63 -8.70 11.22
C GLU A 91 0.94 -7.21 11.49
N PRO A 92 1.72 -6.91 12.55
CA PRO A 92 1.86 -5.56 13.10
C PRO A 92 2.64 -4.62 12.18
N GLN A 93 3.35 -5.15 11.19
CA GLN A 93 4.08 -4.36 10.21
C GLN A 93 3.17 -3.74 9.12
N SER A 94 1.95 -4.24 8.98
CA SER A 94 1.07 -3.90 7.85
C SER A 94 -0.09 -2.98 8.22
N SER A 95 -0.71 -3.18 9.39
CA SER A 95 -1.88 -2.40 9.81
C SER A 95 -2.06 -2.43 11.34
N GLY A 96 -2.86 -1.52 11.86
CA GLY A 96 -3.29 -1.58 13.25
C GLY A 96 -3.99 -0.32 13.74
N ILE A 97 -4.27 -0.30 15.05
CA ILE A 97 -4.93 0.84 15.73
C ILE A 97 -4.07 2.11 15.75
N GLY A 98 -2.76 2.01 15.47
CA GLY A 98 -1.84 3.13 15.39
C GLY A 98 -1.70 3.78 14.01
N GLY A 99 -2.43 3.29 13.00
CA GLY A 99 -2.43 3.85 11.64
C GLY A 99 -3.83 4.29 11.18
N GLY A 100 -4.04 4.30 9.87
CA GLY A 100 -5.30 4.60 9.22
C GLY A 100 -5.80 3.48 8.31
N ALA A 101 -7.04 3.60 7.86
CA ALA A 101 -7.68 2.63 7.00
C ALA A 101 -8.79 3.25 6.14
N PHE A 102 -9.12 2.57 5.04
CA PHE A 102 -10.30 2.84 4.22
C PHE A 102 -11.20 1.60 4.27
N LEU A 103 -12.50 1.79 4.53
CA LEU A 103 -13.48 0.71 4.50
C LEU A 103 -14.53 1.01 3.43
N LEU A 104 -14.68 0.10 2.46
CA LEU A 104 -15.83 0.05 1.58
C LEU A 104 -16.81 -0.98 2.14
N HIS A 105 -18.07 -0.58 2.27
CA HIS A 105 -19.15 -1.43 2.74
C HIS A 105 -20.27 -1.47 1.69
N SER A 106 -20.83 -2.65 1.44
CA SER A 106 -22.02 -2.81 0.62
C SER A 106 -23.10 -3.55 1.40
N ASP A 107 -24.32 -3.02 1.34
CA ASP A 107 -25.52 -3.71 1.82
C ASP A 107 -26.30 -4.40 0.68
N GLY A 108 -25.72 -4.45 -0.53
CA GLY A 108 -26.37 -4.95 -1.75
C GLY A 108 -27.19 -3.91 -2.51
N GLN A 109 -27.37 -2.70 -1.98
CA GLN A 109 -28.07 -1.58 -2.64
C GLN A 109 -27.16 -0.36 -2.80
N ALA A 110 -26.48 0.03 -1.73
CA ALA A 110 -25.54 1.14 -1.69
C ALA A 110 -24.11 0.65 -1.46
N ILE A 111 -23.15 1.47 -1.88
CA ILE A 111 -21.74 1.35 -1.52
C ILE A 111 -21.35 2.57 -0.71
N GLU A 112 -20.86 2.33 0.50
CA GLU A 112 -20.49 3.36 1.45
C GLU A 112 -18.98 3.34 1.66
N ALA A 113 -18.36 4.51 1.67
CA ALA A 113 -16.93 4.67 1.88
C ALA A 113 -16.68 5.35 3.24
N TYR A 114 -15.99 4.66 4.15
CA TYR A 114 -15.58 5.17 5.45
C TYR A 114 -14.07 5.46 5.46
N ASP A 115 -13.72 6.73 5.65
CA ASP A 115 -12.37 7.25 5.64
C ASP A 115 -11.82 7.37 7.07
N GLY A 116 -10.85 6.53 7.37
CA GLY A 116 -10.04 6.57 8.57
C GLY A 116 -8.57 6.84 8.26
N ARG A 117 -8.27 7.57 7.18
CA ARG A 117 -6.90 7.98 6.85
C ARG A 117 -6.36 8.88 7.95
N GLU A 118 -5.07 8.75 8.24
CA GLU A 118 -4.40 9.62 9.20
C GLU A 118 -4.41 11.08 8.74
N THR A 119 -4.51 12.02 9.67
CA THR A 119 -4.35 13.46 9.40
C THR A 119 -2.99 13.94 9.89
N ALA A 120 -2.41 14.93 9.21
CA ALA A 120 -1.22 15.61 9.70
C ALA A 120 -1.53 16.35 11.03
N PRO A 121 -0.59 16.44 11.98
CA PRO A 121 -0.71 17.32 13.14
C PRO A 121 -0.96 18.77 12.70
N ALA A 122 -1.70 19.56 13.48
CA ALA A 122 -2.09 20.92 13.11
C ALA A 122 -0.91 21.89 12.89
N THR A 123 0.26 21.59 13.45
CA THR A 123 1.48 22.39 13.28
C THR A 123 2.34 21.94 12.09
N ALA A 124 1.96 20.87 11.40
CA ALA A 124 2.68 20.41 10.20
C ALA A 124 2.53 21.42 9.07
N ASP A 125 3.62 21.70 8.37
CA ASP A 125 3.68 22.61 7.22
C ASP A 125 4.37 21.96 6.01
N GLU A 126 4.45 22.69 4.90
CA GLU A 126 5.06 22.22 3.66
C GLU A 126 6.56 21.92 3.76
N LYS A 127 7.21 22.30 4.87
CA LYS A 127 8.64 22.14 5.12
C LYS A 127 8.96 20.94 5.99
N LEU A 128 7.94 20.21 6.49
CA LEU A 128 8.10 19.10 7.44
C LEU A 128 9.14 18.06 7.00
N PHE A 129 9.25 17.80 5.70
CA PHE A 129 10.18 16.82 5.11
C PHE A 129 11.26 17.46 4.22
N LEU A 130 11.54 18.75 4.43
CA LEU A 130 12.65 19.45 3.81
C LEU A 130 13.80 19.62 4.80
N ASP A 131 15.03 19.49 4.30
CA ASP A 131 16.24 19.80 5.06
C ASP A 131 16.41 21.33 5.23
N ALA A 132 17.45 21.74 5.96
CA ALA A 132 17.75 23.14 6.20
C ALA A 132 18.04 23.96 4.91
N ASN A 133 18.35 23.28 3.80
CA ASN A 133 18.60 23.90 2.49
C ASN A 133 17.35 23.88 1.60
N GLY A 134 16.19 23.43 2.10
CA GLY A 134 14.95 23.31 1.35
C GLY A 134 14.91 22.09 0.40
N LYS A 135 15.80 21.11 0.55
CA LYS A 135 15.82 19.89 -0.26
C LYS A 135 15.02 18.78 0.42
N PRO A 136 14.36 17.87 -0.32
CA PRO A 136 13.72 16.70 0.27
C PRO A 136 14.70 15.89 1.12
N MET A 137 14.27 15.51 2.33
CA MET A 137 15.02 14.60 3.20
C MET A 137 15.16 13.21 2.56
N ALA A 138 16.18 12.46 2.97
CA ALA A 138 16.25 11.04 2.63
C ALA A 138 15.06 10.29 3.25
N PHE A 139 14.55 9.29 2.53
CA PHE A 139 13.31 8.59 2.90
C PHE A 139 13.30 8.10 4.34
N HIS A 140 14.33 7.37 4.78
CA HIS A 140 14.39 6.84 6.14
C HIS A 140 14.57 7.91 7.22
N ASP A 141 15.20 9.05 6.91
CA ASP A 141 15.35 10.16 7.84
C ASP A 141 13.99 10.85 8.09
N GLY A 142 13.14 10.89 7.05
CA GLY A 142 11.77 11.37 7.17
C GLY A 142 10.83 10.37 7.87
N VAL A 143 10.92 9.08 7.50
CA VAL A 143 9.94 8.05 7.89
C VAL A 143 10.20 7.46 9.28
N VAL A 144 11.45 7.26 9.70
CA VAL A 144 11.76 6.55 10.95
C VAL A 144 11.75 7.51 12.14
N GLY A 145 10.76 7.39 13.02
CA GLY A 145 10.65 8.14 14.26
C GLY A 145 9.28 8.80 14.42
N GLY A 146 9.21 9.86 15.22
CA GLY A 146 7.97 10.58 15.49
C GLY A 146 7.52 11.54 14.38
N ARG A 147 8.44 12.05 13.56
CA ARG A 147 8.16 13.08 12.54
C ARG A 147 7.07 12.69 11.55
N SER A 148 7.05 11.43 11.12
CA SER A 148 6.12 10.88 10.14
C SER A 148 4.77 10.45 10.72
N VAL A 149 4.57 10.58 12.04
CA VAL A 149 3.37 10.08 12.71
C VAL A 149 2.22 11.08 12.56
N GLY A 150 1.24 10.70 11.73
CA GLY A 150 -0.08 11.34 11.68
C GLY A 150 -0.99 10.88 12.82
N VAL A 151 -2.17 11.51 12.93
CA VAL A 151 -3.19 11.10 13.89
C VAL A 151 -3.83 9.77 13.45
N PRO A 152 -3.78 8.69 14.26
CA PRO A 152 -4.34 7.40 13.88
C PRO A 152 -5.86 7.45 13.66
N GLY A 153 -6.35 6.85 12.58
CA GLY A 153 -7.75 6.94 12.17
C GLY A 153 -8.58 5.66 12.22
N THR A 154 -7.91 4.50 12.26
CA THR A 154 -8.55 3.18 12.14
C THR A 154 -9.71 2.98 13.12
N LEU A 155 -9.52 3.28 14.41
CA LEU A 155 -10.55 3.02 15.42
C LEU A 155 -11.78 3.92 15.29
N ARG A 156 -11.60 5.21 15.00
CA ARG A 156 -12.73 6.14 14.80
C ARG A 156 -13.54 5.77 13.57
N MET A 157 -12.88 5.35 12.50
CA MET A 157 -13.54 4.88 11.28
C MET A 157 -14.34 3.60 11.54
N LEU A 158 -13.72 2.61 12.20
CA LEU A 158 -14.39 1.35 12.52
C LEU A 158 -15.55 1.54 13.49
N GLU A 159 -15.42 2.39 14.51
CA GLU A 159 -16.51 2.70 15.43
C GLU A 159 -17.67 3.41 14.70
N MET A 160 -17.37 4.33 13.78
CA MET A 160 -18.38 4.99 12.95
C MET A 160 -19.15 4.00 12.07
N ALA A 161 -18.45 3.07 11.43
CA ALA A 161 -19.09 2.01 10.64
C ALA A 161 -19.90 1.05 11.53
N HIS A 162 -19.36 0.67 12.70
CA HIS A 162 -20.03 -0.20 13.67
C HIS A 162 -21.35 0.39 14.18
N ARG A 163 -21.38 1.69 14.48
CA ARG A 163 -22.63 2.36 14.90
C ARG A 163 -23.75 2.28 13.85
N THR A 164 -23.39 2.13 12.57
CA THR A 164 -24.35 2.06 11.46
C THR A 164 -24.72 0.62 11.09
N HIS A 165 -23.74 -0.30 11.05
CA HIS A 165 -23.91 -1.65 10.50
C HIS A 165 -23.57 -2.79 11.47
N GLY A 166 -23.12 -2.47 12.68
CA GLY A 166 -22.80 -3.44 13.72
C GLY A 166 -24.04 -4.15 14.24
N LYS A 167 -23.93 -5.45 14.49
CA LYS A 167 -24.99 -6.28 15.09
C LYS A 167 -24.58 -6.80 16.47
N MET A 168 -23.29 -6.96 16.72
CA MET A 168 -22.76 -7.43 18.00
C MET A 168 -22.30 -6.27 18.90
N PRO A 169 -22.30 -6.46 20.24
CA PRO A 169 -21.71 -5.48 21.14
C PRO A 169 -20.24 -5.22 20.81
N TRP A 170 -19.86 -3.94 20.70
CA TRP A 170 -18.51 -3.48 20.37
C TRP A 170 -17.42 -4.25 21.13
N ALA A 171 -17.56 -4.36 22.45
CA ALA A 171 -16.59 -5.02 23.31
C ALA A 171 -16.31 -6.49 22.93
N THR A 172 -17.31 -7.21 22.44
CA THR A 172 -17.18 -8.62 22.05
C THR A 172 -16.23 -8.80 20.86
N LEU A 173 -16.15 -7.82 19.97
CA LEU A 173 -15.34 -7.87 18.75
C LEU A 173 -13.82 -7.83 19.04
N PHE A 174 -13.43 -7.35 20.22
CA PHE A 174 -12.04 -7.25 20.66
C PHE A 174 -11.54 -8.54 21.34
N GLN A 175 -12.47 -9.42 21.75
CA GLN A 175 -12.14 -10.59 22.55
C GLN A 175 -11.11 -11.52 21.88
N PRO A 176 -11.18 -11.82 20.56
CA PRO A 176 -10.17 -12.65 19.91
C PRO A 176 -8.75 -12.06 20.04
N ALA A 177 -8.61 -10.75 19.79
CA ALA A 177 -7.33 -10.06 19.86
C ALA A 177 -6.81 -9.98 21.31
N ILE A 178 -7.67 -9.72 22.29
CA ILE A 178 -7.31 -9.71 23.72
C ILE A 178 -6.78 -11.09 24.14
N VAL A 179 -7.49 -12.17 23.79
CA VAL A 179 -7.05 -13.53 24.14
C VAL A 179 -5.71 -13.88 23.50
N LEU A 180 -5.52 -13.54 22.22
CA LEU A 180 -4.26 -13.77 21.51
C LEU A 180 -3.12 -12.94 22.09
N ALA A 181 -3.39 -11.71 22.50
CA ALA A 181 -2.38 -10.84 23.11
C ALA A 181 -1.91 -11.39 24.48
N GLU A 182 -2.80 -11.97 25.28
CA GLU A 182 -2.45 -12.52 26.60
C GLU A 182 -1.86 -13.92 26.58
N LYS A 183 -2.51 -14.84 25.86
CA LYS A 183 -2.08 -16.23 25.76
C LYS A 183 -0.90 -16.37 24.80
N GLY A 184 -0.77 -15.44 23.88
CA GLY A 184 0.24 -15.37 22.85
C GLY A 184 -0.16 -16.10 21.58
N PHE A 185 0.60 -15.80 20.52
CA PHE A 185 0.48 -16.41 19.21
C PHE A 185 1.86 -16.81 18.69
N LYS A 186 1.90 -17.76 17.75
CA LYS A 186 3.16 -18.21 17.17
C LYS A 186 3.67 -17.21 16.14
N VAL A 187 4.93 -16.80 16.25
CA VAL A 187 5.62 -16.01 15.23
C VAL A 187 5.55 -16.75 13.89
N SER A 188 5.01 -16.09 12.86
CA SER A 188 4.84 -16.66 11.51
C SER A 188 6.15 -16.58 10.71
N PRO A 189 6.31 -17.39 9.64
CA PRO A 189 7.44 -17.25 8.72
C PRO A 189 7.58 -15.83 8.18
N ARG A 190 6.48 -15.20 7.76
CA ARG A 190 6.47 -13.81 7.26
C ARG A 190 6.97 -12.83 8.30
N LEU A 191 6.41 -12.84 9.51
CA LEU A 191 6.81 -11.92 10.56
C LEU A 191 8.30 -12.09 10.91
N HIS A 192 8.77 -13.34 11.04
CA HIS A 192 10.18 -13.61 11.28
C HIS A 192 11.08 -13.04 10.17
N THR A 193 10.78 -13.33 8.90
CA THR A 193 11.55 -12.82 7.74
C THR A 193 11.63 -11.30 7.72
N LEU A 194 10.54 -10.61 8.06
CA LEU A 194 10.52 -9.15 8.07
C LEU A 194 11.31 -8.57 9.23
N LEU A 195 11.19 -9.16 10.42
CA LEU A 195 12.01 -8.76 11.57
C LEU A 195 13.50 -9.03 11.35
N SER A 196 13.87 -10.08 10.60
CA SER A 196 15.26 -10.36 10.20
C SER A 196 15.84 -9.30 9.27
N ASN A 197 15.00 -8.65 8.47
CA ASN A 197 15.42 -7.61 7.53
C ASN A 197 15.30 -6.19 8.10
N GLU A 198 14.72 -6.05 9.29
CA GLU A 198 14.45 -4.74 9.88
C GLU A 198 15.65 -4.18 10.68
N LYS A 199 15.97 -2.91 10.40
CA LYS A 199 17.16 -2.20 10.85
C LYS A 199 16.90 -1.15 11.93
N TYR A 200 15.66 -0.69 12.09
CA TYR A 200 15.34 0.44 12.98
C TYR A 200 14.64 0.01 14.25
N LEU A 201 13.70 -0.95 14.21
CA LEU A 201 13.05 -1.48 15.42
C LEU A 201 14.01 -1.97 16.51
N PRO A 202 15.14 -2.66 16.21
CA PRO A 202 16.11 -3.04 17.26
C PRO A 202 16.71 -1.86 18.04
N LYS A 203 16.60 -0.63 17.52
CA LYS A 203 17.11 0.59 18.16
C LYS A 203 16.10 1.21 19.13
N ASP A 204 14.83 0.81 19.09
CA ASP A 204 13.83 1.21 20.06
C ASP A 204 13.80 0.19 21.21
N PRO A 205 14.11 0.56 22.46
CA PRO A 205 14.20 -0.41 23.55
C PRO A 205 12.91 -1.19 23.83
N VAL A 206 11.74 -0.57 23.60
CA VAL A 206 10.44 -1.21 23.84
C VAL A 206 10.15 -2.21 22.72
N ALA A 207 10.34 -1.81 21.47
CA ALA A 207 10.14 -2.71 20.34
C ALA A 207 11.17 -3.85 20.30
N ALA A 208 12.44 -3.55 20.64
CA ALA A 208 13.52 -4.52 20.72
C ALA A 208 13.20 -5.63 21.73
N ALA A 209 12.78 -5.25 22.95
CA ALA A 209 12.42 -6.19 24.01
C ALA A 209 11.22 -7.08 23.64
N TYR A 210 10.32 -6.59 22.77
CA TYR A 210 9.16 -7.35 22.32
C TYR A 210 9.51 -8.32 21.18
N PHE A 211 10.21 -7.86 20.14
CA PHE A 211 10.40 -8.64 18.91
C PHE A 211 11.68 -9.48 18.83
N TYR A 212 12.68 -9.20 19.68
CA TYR A 212 14.00 -9.78 19.59
C TYR A 212 14.41 -10.47 20.90
N ASP A 213 15.24 -11.50 20.78
CA ASP A 213 15.85 -12.19 21.91
C ASP A 213 17.00 -11.39 22.52
N ALA A 214 17.55 -11.88 23.63
CA ALA A 214 18.65 -11.23 24.34
C ALA A 214 19.95 -11.09 23.49
N SER A 215 20.08 -11.83 22.39
CA SER A 215 21.19 -11.69 21.44
C SER A 215 20.93 -10.70 20.32
N GLY A 216 19.77 -10.03 20.33
CA GLY A 216 19.33 -9.09 19.30
C GLY A 216 18.84 -9.78 18.03
N LYS A 217 18.56 -11.09 18.07
CA LYS A 217 17.99 -11.84 16.94
C LYS A 217 16.47 -11.86 17.03
N PRO A 218 15.74 -11.78 15.91
CA PRO A 218 14.29 -11.86 15.96
C PRO A 218 13.85 -13.23 16.51
N TRP A 219 12.76 -13.25 17.27
CA TRP A 219 12.22 -14.51 17.77
C TRP A 219 12.01 -15.52 16.64
N PRO A 220 12.35 -16.81 16.84
CA PRO A 220 12.26 -17.82 15.79
C PRO A 220 10.81 -18.12 15.43
N VAL A 221 10.57 -18.59 14.20
CA VAL A 221 9.26 -19.10 13.77
C VAL A 221 8.73 -20.12 14.79
N GLY A 222 7.47 -19.97 15.19
CA GLY A 222 6.84 -20.83 16.19
C GLY A 222 7.01 -20.38 17.64
N HIS A 223 7.89 -19.42 17.94
CA HIS A 223 7.97 -18.79 19.26
C HIS A 223 6.62 -18.18 19.65
N VAL A 224 6.21 -18.33 20.92
CA VAL A 224 4.94 -17.79 21.42
C VAL A 224 5.15 -16.36 21.91
N LEU A 225 4.77 -15.39 21.08
CA LEU A 225 4.87 -13.97 21.38
C LEU A 225 3.61 -13.49 22.11
N LYS A 226 3.78 -12.76 23.23
CA LYS A 226 2.70 -12.26 24.10
C LYS A 226 2.81 -10.76 24.29
N ASN A 227 1.69 -10.05 24.23
CA ASN A 227 1.61 -8.62 24.44
C ASN A 227 0.51 -8.24 25.46
N PRO A 228 0.73 -8.51 26.77
CA PRO A 228 -0.27 -8.19 27.80
C PRO A 228 -0.56 -6.69 27.90
N GLU A 229 0.39 -5.82 27.53
CA GLU A 229 0.21 -4.37 27.50
C GLU A 229 -0.80 -3.97 26.42
N LEU A 230 -0.68 -4.51 25.21
CA LEU A 230 -1.68 -4.31 24.15
C LEU A 230 -3.03 -4.92 24.54
N ALA A 231 -3.07 -6.05 25.24
CA ALA A 231 -4.32 -6.60 25.76
C ALA A 231 -5.04 -5.61 26.70
N ALA A 232 -4.29 -4.93 27.56
CA ALA A 232 -4.84 -3.89 28.44
C ALA A 232 -5.37 -2.68 27.65
N VAL A 233 -4.65 -2.25 26.61
CA VAL A 233 -5.12 -1.19 25.69
C VAL A 233 -6.41 -1.60 24.98
N LEU A 234 -6.47 -2.81 24.42
CA LEU A 234 -7.65 -3.32 23.73
C LEU A 234 -8.86 -3.49 24.65
N ARG A 235 -8.66 -3.88 25.91
CA ARG A 235 -9.73 -3.88 26.92
C ARG A 235 -10.27 -2.49 27.21
N ASN A 236 -9.38 -1.50 27.30
CA ASN A 236 -9.78 -0.14 27.54
C ASN A 236 -10.65 0.38 26.39
N ILE A 237 -10.24 0.12 25.14
CA ILE A 237 -11.01 0.45 23.94
C ILE A 237 -12.33 -0.33 23.87
N ALA A 238 -12.33 -1.61 24.26
CA ALA A 238 -13.55 -2.42 24.32
C ALA A 238 -14.57 -1.85 25.32
N ALA A 239 -14.10 -1.32 26.45
CA ALA A 239 -14.94 -0.78 27.51
C ALA A 239 -15.41 0.66 27.26
N GLN A 240 -14.56 1.52 26.67
CA GLN A 240 -14.81 2.97 26.56
C GLN A 240 -15.02 3.44 25.12
N GLY A 241 -14.98 2.53 24.14
CA GLY A 241 -15.02 2.87 22.73
C GLY A 241 -13.70 3.46 22.23
N SER A 242 -13.74 4.02 21.01
CA SER A 242 -12.57 4.58 20.34
C SER A 242 -11.90 5.69 21.15
N THR A 243 -12.67 6.47 21.93
CA THR A 243 -12.18 7.58 22.76
C THR A 243 -11.01 7.20 23.68
N ALA A 244 -10.93 5.93 24.12
CA ALA A 244 -9.80 5.42 24.91
C ALA A 244 -8.42 5.65 24.27
N LEU A 245 -8.33 5.70 22.92
CA LEU A 245 -7.08 5.97 22.20
C LEU A 245 -6.79 7.47 22.07
N TYR A 246 -7.83 8.30 22.00
CA TYR A 246 -7.73 9.71 21.61
C TYR A 246 -7.70 10.67 22.80
N GLU A 247 -8.07 10.19 23.99
CA GLU A 247 -8.11 10.99 25.21
C GLU A 247 -7.43 10.28 26.39
N GLY A 248 -7.13 11.05 27.44
CA GLY A 248 -6.62 10.51 28.70
C GLY A 248 -5.19 9.96 28.63
N PRO A 249 -4.83 9.03 29.54
CA PRO A 249 -3.44 8.58 29.72
C PRO A 249 -2.83 7.89 28.49
N LEU A 250 -3.63 7.15 27.70
CA LEU A 250 -3.13 6.48 26.49
C LEU A 250 -2.79 7.50 25.40
N ALA A 251 -3.64 8.50 25.18
CA ALA A 251 -3.36 9.60 24.27
C ALA A 251 -2.08 10.37 24.67
N GLN A 252 -1.91 10.63 25.97
CA GLN A 252 -0.68 11.26 26.47
C GLN A 252 0.55 10.38 26.21
N ALA A 253 0.46 9.07 26.41
CA ALA A 253 1.56 8.15 26.14
C ALA A 253 1.95 8.12 24.66
N ILE A 254 0.97 8.17 23.75
CA ILE A 254 1.20 8.27 22.30
C ILE A 254 1.93 9.57 21.96
N VAL A 255 1.40 10.72 22.41
CA VAL A 255 2.00 12.04 22.18
C VAL A 255 3.42 12.11 22.75
N ASP A 256 3.63 11.58 23.95
CA ASP A 256 4.94 11.52 24.58
C ASP A 256 5.92 10.68 23.76
N LYS A 257 5.52 9.50 23.31
CA LYS A 257 6.38 8.63 22.48
C LYS A 257 6.77 9.31 21.17
N VAL A 258 5.84 10.00 20.53
CA VAL A 258 6.06 10.72 19.26
C VAL A 258 6.98 11.91 19.46
N ARG A 259 6.69 12.78 20.44
CA ARG A 259 7.43 14.03 20.65
C ARG A 259 8.79 13.83 21.31
N LYS A 260 8.96 12.78 22.10
CA LYS A 260 10.22 12.49 22.83
C LYS A 260 11.09 11.46 22.09
N HIS A 261 10.79 11.16 20.82
CA HIS A 261 11.67 10.30 20.03
C HIS A 261 13.09 10.91 19.95
N PRO A 262 14.15 10.16 20.32
CA PRO A 262 15.45 10.75 20.66
C PRO A 262 16.17 11.44 19.51
N SER A 263 15.94 10.98 18.27
CA SER A 263 16.65 11.49 17.07
C SER A 263 15.72 12.13 16.03
N ASN A 264 14.40 11.94 16.15
CA ASN A 264 13.45 12.37 15.12
C ASN A 264 12.07 12.64 15.74
N PRO A 265 11.96 13.65 16.61
CA PRO A 265 10.72 13.96 17.32
C PRO A 265 9.61 14.41 16.35
N GLY A 266 8.38 14.01 16.65
CA GLY A 266 7.19 14.42 15.92
C GLY A 266 6.48 15.63 16.52
N GLN A 267 5.41 16.04 15.83
CA GLN A 267 4.64 17.24 16.19
C GLN A 267 3.24 16.94 16.76
N LEU A 268 2.84 15.66 16.80
CA LEU A 268 1.53 15.23 17.30
C LEU A 268 1.24 15.80 18.70
N SER A 269 0.04 16.33 18.89
CA SER A 269 -0.46 16.87 20.17
C SER A 269 -1.73 16.16 20.64
N LEU A 270 -2.09 16.37 21.92
CA LEU A 270 -3.36 15.89 22.45
C LEU A 270 -4.56 16.52 21.74
N ALA A 271 -4.44 17.78 21.30
CA ALA A 271 -5.49 18.46 20.56
C ALA A 271 -5.70 17.81 19.17
N ASP A 272 -4.62 17.37 18.53
CA ASP A 272 -4.72 16.64 17.26
C ASP A 272 -5.45 15.31 17.43
N LEU A 273 -5.11 14.54 18.48
CA LEU A 273 -5.80 13.28 18.80
C LEU A 273 -7.29 13.53 19.12
N ALA A 274 -7.59 14.45 20.02
CA ALA A 274 -8.96 14.74 20.43
C ALA A 274 -9.82 15.30 19.28
N GLY A 275 -9.21 16.06 18.36
CA GLY A 275 -9.87 16.69 17.22
C GLY A 275 -10.08 15.78 16.01
N TYR A 276 -9.51 14.57 15.99
CA TYR A 276 -9.62 13.68 14.83
C TYR A 276 -11.05 13.22 14.56
N GLN A 277 -11.43 13.22 13.28
CA GLN A 277 -12.72 12.74 12.81
C GLN A 277 -12.54 11.83 11.59
N ALA A 278 -13.11 10.63 11.66
CA ALA A 278 -13.34 9.81 10.48
C ALA A 278 -14.45 10.43 9.62
N LYS A 279 -14.43 10.18 8.31
CA LYS A 279 -15.39 10.78 7.36
C LYS A 279 -16.14 9.70 6.59
N LYS A 280 -17.41 9.96 6.26
CA LYS A 280 -18.12 9.21 5.21
C LYS A 280 -17.89 9.92 3.89
N ARG A 281 -17.55 9.17 2.84
CA ARG A 281 -17.39 9.68 1.49
C ARG A 281 -18.33 8.96 0.54
N GLU A 282 -18.60 9.58 -0.60
CA GLU A 282 -19.31 8.94 -1.69
C GLU A 282 -18.35 8.01 -2.44
N ALA A 283 -18.72 6.74 -2.60
CA ALA A 283 -17.89 5.77 -3.31
C ALA A 283 -17.71 6.16 -4.78
N LEU A 284 -16.50 6.00 -5.32
CA LEU A 284 -16.23 6.26 -6.73
C LEU A 284 -16.65 5.03 -7.55
N CYS A 285 -17.73 5.15 -8.31
CA CYS A 285 -18.22 4.07 -9.17
C CYS A 285 -18.23 4.48 -10.64
N HIS A 286 -17.84 3.55 -11.52
CA HIS A 286 -17.98 3.70 -12.97
C HIS A 286 -18.36 2.37 -13.62
N ASP A 287 -19.01 2.46 -14.78
CA ASP A 287 -19.36 1.28 -15.55
C ASP A 287 -18.14 0.80 -16.36
N TYR A 288 -17.93 -0.52 -16.37
CA TYR A 288 -16.85 -1.18 -17.08
C TYR A 288 -17.40 -2.36 -17.88
N ARG A 289 -17.24 -2.28 -19.20
CA ARG A 289 -17.59 -3.36 -20.11
C ARG A 289 -16.39 -4.29 -20.30
N ALA A 290 -16.52 -5.53 -19.84
CA ALA A 290 -15.53 -6.58 -20.03
C ALA A 290 -16.09 -7.67 -20.96
N ARG A 291 -15.67 -7.66 -22.23
CA ARG A 291 -16.14 -8.61 -23.26
C ARG A 291 -17.67 -8.70 -23.31
N GLU A 292 -18.25 -9.78 -22.77
CA GLU A 292 -19.68 -10.09 -22.80
C GLU A 292 -20.42 -9.66 -21.53
N HIS A 293 -19.72 -9.09 -20.54
CA HIS A 293 -20.31 -8.69 -19.27
C HIS A 293 -20.09 -7.21 -19.00
N ASP A 294 -21.13 -6.55 -18.52
CA ASP A 294 -21.06 -5.19 -18.00
C ASP A 294 -20.96 -5.26 -16.47
N TYR A 295 -19.98 -4.55 -15.90
CA TYR A 295 -19.74 -4.47 -14.46
C TYR A 295 -19.87 -3.02 -13.99
N ARG A 296 -20.32 -2.82 -12.76
CA ARG A 296 -20.14 -1.54 -12.05
C ARG A 296 -18.96 -1.69 -11.09
N LEU A 297 -17.86 -1.01 -11.39
CA LEU A 297 -16.67 -1.02 -10.56
C LEU A 297 -16.74 0.13 -9.57
N CYS A 298 -16.81 -0.19 -8.29
CA CYS A 298 -16.82 0.77 -7.20
C CYS A 298 -15.54 0.65 -6.37
N GLY A 299 -14.95 1.78 -6.02
CA GLY A 299 -13.75 1.85 -5.20
C GLY A 299 -13.76 3.05 -4.27
N PHE A 300 -12.72 3.17 -3.46
CA PHE A 300 -12.59 4.26 -2.51
C PHE A 300 -12.23 5.56 -3.25
N PRO A 301 -12.92 6.68 -2.99
CA PRO A 301 -12.62 7.96 -3.63
C PRO A 301 -11.32 8.59 -3.05
N PRO A 302 -10.86 9.74 -3.58
CA PRO A 302 -9.87 10.57 -2.89
C PRO A 302 -10.25 10.78 -1.41
N PRO A 303 -9.28 10.70 -0.46
CA PRO A 303 -7.83 10.81 -0.65
C PRO A 303 -7.13 9.54 -1.18
N SER A 304 -7.85 8.43 -1.38
CA SER A 304 -7.30 7.28 -2.10
C SER A 304 -7.25 7.52 -3.61
N SER A 305 -6.17 7.07 -4.24
CA SER A 305 -5.99 7.13 -5.70
C SER A 305 -6.29 5.81 -6.41
N GLY A 306 -6.46 4.71 -5.66
CA GLY A 306 -6.51 3.36 -6.23
C GLY A 306 -7.66 3.17 -7.23
N ALA A 307 -8.87 3.62 -6.89
CA ALA A 307 -10.04 3.46 -7.75
C ALA A 307 -9.91 4.25 -9.07
N ILE A 308 -9.33 5.45 -9.01
CA ILE A 308 -9.07 6.29 -10.20
C ILE A 308 -8.01 5.64 -11.07
N ALA A 309 -6.86 5.23 -10.50
CA ALA A 309 -5.78 4.62 -11.27
C ALA A 309 -6.22 3.30 -11.94
N ILE A 310 -6.92 2.43 -11.21
CA ILE A 310 -7.46 1.18 -11.77
C ILE A 310 -8.49 1.49 -12.87
N GLY A 311 -9.42 2.41 -12.62
CA GLY A 311 -10.41 2.83 -13.61
C GLY A 311 -9.77 3.40 -14.89
N GLN A 312 -8.71 4.20 -14.74
CA GLN A 312 -7.96 4.73 -15.88
C GLN A 312 -7.26 3.62 -16.67
N ILE A 313 -6.57 2.70 -15.99
CA ILE A 313 -5.89 1.59 -16.64
C ILE A 313 -6.89 0.75 -17.44
N LEU A 314 -7.99 0.34 -16.81
CA LEU A 314 -9.02 -0.47 -17.45
C LEU A 314 -9.72 0.28 -18.58
N GLY A 315 -10.03 1.56 -18.37
CA GLY A 315 -10.66 2.44 -19.35
C GLY A 315 -9.80 2.66 -20.60
N ILE A 316 -8.50 2.92 -20.41
CA ILE A 316 -7.53 3.02 -21.51
C ILE A 316 -7.43 1.69 -22.25
N LEU A 317 -7.32 0.57 -21.54
CA LEU A 317 -7.23 -0.77 -22.15
C LEU A 317 -8.46 -1.11 -22.99
N ASN A 318 -9.65 -0.67 -22.59
CA ASN A 318 -10.88 -0.85 -23.37
C ASN A 318 -10.90 -0.08 -24.69
N GLN A 319 -10.02 0.90 -24.87
CA GLN A 319 -9.81 1.62 -26.13
C GLN A 319 -8.69 0.99 -26.98
N THR A 320 -8.19 -0.18 -26.60
CA THR A 320 -7.14 -0.93 -27.31
C THR A 320 -7.60 -2.35 -27.63
N GLN A 321 -6.77 -3.11 -28.35
CA GLN A 321 -7.00 -4.53 -28.63
C GLN A 321 -6.86 -5.45 -27.41
N ALA A 322 -6.49 -4.94 -26.22
CA ALA A 322 -6.18 -5.73 -25.02
C ALA A 322 -7.28 -6.75 -24.67
N ALA A 323 -8.55 -6.34 -24.74
CA ALA A 323 -9.69 -7.22 -24.43
C ALA A 323 -9.79 -8.46 -25.35
N THR A 324 -9.29 -8.35 -26.59
CA THR A 324 -9.34 -9.42 -27.61
C THR A 324 -8.09 -10.28 -27.68
N LEU A 325 -7.01 -9.88 -27.00
CA LEU A 325 -5.77 -10.65 -27.04
C LEU A 325 -5.94 -12.00 -26.34
N PRO A 326 -5.41 -13.10 -26.91
CA PRO A 326 -5.46 -14.41 -26.29
C PRO A 326 -4.56 -14.47 -25.06
N LEU A 327 -4.96 -15.30 -24.10
CA LEU A 327 -4.08 -15.74 -23.02
C LEU A 327 -3.20 -16.88 -23.53
N ASP A 328 -1.92 -16.86 -23.18
CA ASP A 328 -0.97 -17.93 -23.43
C ASP A 328 -0.85 -18.78 -22.15
N GLN A 329 -1.35 -20.02 -22.19
CA GLN A 329 -1.42 -20.91 -21.02
C GLN A 329 -2.11 -20.27 -19.79
N GLY A 330 -3.13 -19.45 -20.04
CA GLY A 330 -3.85 -18.72 -18.97
C GLY A 330 -3.14 -17.46 -18.48
N LEU A 331 -2.00 -17.09 -19.06
CA LEU A 331 -1.25 -15.88 -18.74
C LEU A 331 -1.42 -14.80 -19.82
N PRO A 332 -1.31 -13.51 -19.46
CA PRO A 332 -1.33 -12.45 -20.46
C PRO A 332 -0.14 -12.54 -21.43
N SER A 333 -0.41 -12.35 -22.73
CA SER A 333 0.64 -12.30 -23.75
C SER A 333 1.55 -11.07 -23.58
N HIS A 334 2.74 -11.10 -24.19
CA HIS A 334 3.65 -9.94 -24.19
C HIS A 334 3.00 -8.66 -24.76
N GLN A 335 2.10 -8.80 -25.74
CA GLN A 335 1.36 -7.67 -26.30
C GLN A 335 0.38 -7.10 -25.29
N TRP A 336 -0.32 -7.97 -24.54
CA TRP A 336 -1.20 -7.53 -23.47
C TRP A 336 -0.41 -6.82 -22.37
N LEU A 337 0.74 -7.39 -21.97
CA LEU A 337 1.62 -6.78 -20.97
C LEU A 337 2.15 -5.42 -21.41
N HIS A 338 2.50 -5.27 -22.70
CA HIS A 338 2.87 -3.96 -23.27
C HIS A 338 1.74 -2.95 -23.08
N LEU A 339 0.53 -3.26 -23.56
CA LEU A 339 -0.64 -2.37 -23.43
C LEU A 339 -0.93 -2.02 -21.96
N TYR A 340 -0.92 -3.02 -21.07
CA TYR A 340 -1.14 -2.83 -19.63
C TYR A 340 -0.09 -1.92 -19.01
N THR A 341 1.19 -2.12 -19.34
CA THR A 341 2.27 -1.32 -18.75
C THR A 341 2.25 0.11 -19.29
N GLU A 342 1.94 0.32 -20.57
CA GLU A 342 1.79 1.67 -21.16
C GLU A 342 0.57 2.41 -20.58
N ALA A 343 -0.58 1.74 -20.45
CA ALA A 343 -1.77 2.29 -19.79
C ALA A 343 -1.49 2.63 -18.32
N SER A 344 -0.78 1.75 -17.60
CA SER A 344 -0.36 2.00 -16.22
C SER A 344 0.53 3.23 -16.12
N ARG A 345 1.53 3.40 -17.00
CA ARG A 345 2.37 4.62 -16.98
C ARG A 345 1.54 5.89 -17.13
N LEU A 346 0.59 5.92 -18.06
CA LEU A 346 -0.29 7.07 -18.26
C LEU A 346 -1.15 7.35 -17.02
N ALA A 347 -1.73 6.31 -16.42
CA ALA A 347 -2.56 6.44 -15.23
C ALA A 347 -1.77 6.89 -14.00
N PHE A 348 -0.55 6.37 -13.80
CA PHE A 348 0.31 6.79 -12.69
C PHE A 348 0.84 8.22 -12.88
N ALA A 349 1.09 8.67 -14.12
CA ALA A 349 1.45 10.06 -14.39
C ALA A 349 0.30 11.02 -14.01
N ASP A 350 -0.94 10.68 -14.38
CA ASP A 350 -2.12 11.44 -13.98
C ASP A 350 -2.33 11.41 -12.45
N ARG A 351 -2.25 10.23 -11.84
CA ARG A 351 -2.34 10.04 -10.39
C ARG A 351 -1.37 10.95 -9.64
N ALA A 352 -0.10 10.97 -10.06
CA ALA A 352 0.95 11.73 -9.41
C ALA A 352 0.72 13.25 -9.49
N LEU A 353 0.11 13.75 -10.56
CA LEU A 353 -0.18 15.18 -10.71
C LEU A 353 -1.47 15.60 -9.99
N TYR A 354 -2.53 14.80 -10.09
CA TYR A 354 -3.89 15.25 -9.80
C TYR A 354 -4.47 14.79 -8.46
N VAL A 355 -4.17 13.57 -8.01
CA VAL A 355 -4.95 12.95 -6.93
C VAL A 355 -4.35 13.27 -5.56
N ALA A 356 -5.13 13.93 -4.72
CA ALA A 356 -4.77 14.34 -3.37
C ALA A 356 -6.00 14.36 -2.45
N ASP A 357 -5.86 14.87 -1.23
CA ASP A 357 -7.00 15.04 -0.31
C ASP A 357 -8.03 16.04 -0.88
N PRO A 358 -9.28 15.61 -1.16
CA PRO A 358 -10.30 16.46 -1.75
C PRO A 358 -10.76 17.59 -0.84
N ASP A 359 -10.42 17.56 0.45
CA ASP A 359 -10.70 18.64 1.39
C ASP A 359 -9.75 19.85 1.18
N PHE A 360 -8.65 19.66 0.43
CA PHE A 360 -7.63 20.67 0.16
C PHE A 360 -7.39 20.93 -1.33
N VAL A 361 -7.56 19.92 -2.19
CA VAL A 361 -7.26 20.00 -3.62
C VAL A 361 -8.52 19.73 -4.44
N GLN A 362 -8.74 20.56 -5.46
CA GLN A 362 -9.88 20.40 -6.37
C GLN A 362 -9.57 19.40 -7.49
N PRO A 363 -10.54 18.56 -7.89
CA PRO A 363 -10.38 17.70 -9.05
C PRO A 363 -10.19 18.52 -10.34
N PRO A 364 -9.42 18.00 -11.32
CA PRO A 364 -9.39 18.60 -12.65
C PRO A 364 -10.79 18.55 -13.28
N GLY A 365 -11.18 19.63 -13.97
CA GLY A 365 -12.51 19.72 -14.57
C GLY A 365 -13.67 19.77 -13.57
N GLY A 366 -13.41 19.94 -12.27
CA GLY A 366 -14.44 20.06 -11.23
C GLY A 366 -15.06 18.73 -10.78
N SER A 367 -14.60 17.58 -11.30
CA SER A 367 -15.04 16.25 -10.85
C SER A 367 -13.92 15.23 -10.97
N TRP A 368 -13.74 14.38 -9.96
CA TRP A 368 -12.77 13.26 -10.03
C TRP A 368 -13.09 12.29 -11.17
N MET A 369 -14.32 12.29 -11.67
CA MET A 369 -14.74 11.49 -12.83
C MET A 369 -14.18 12.01 -14.16
N SER A 370 -13.65 13.23 -14.24
CA SER A 370 -13.00 13.74 -15.46
C SER A 370 -11.80 12.88 -15.88
N LEU A 371 -11.10 12.32 -14.90
CA LEU A 371 -9.99 11.38 -15.10
C LEU A 371 -10.46 10.03 -15.67
N LEU A 372 -11.76 9.73 -15.59
CA LEU A 372 -12.40 8.51 -16.10
C LEU A 372 -13.35 8.78 -17.28
N ASP A 373 -13.33 10.00 -17.84
CA ASP A 373 -14.19 10.35 -18.96
C ASP A 373 -13.81 9.51 -20.21
N PRO A 374 -14.79 8.89 -20.92
CA PRO A 374 -14.49 8.04 -22.06
C PRO A 374 -13.70 8.73 -23.19
N ALA A 375 -13.96 10.02 -23.45
CA ALA A 375 -13.23 10.77 -24.47
C ALA A 375 -11.79 11.04 -24.03
N TYR A 376 -11.60 11.39 -22.75
CA TYR A 376 -10.26 11.53 -22.17
C TYR A 376 -9.48 10.21 -22.26
N LEU A 377 -10.07 9.10 -21.80
CA LEU A 377 -9.43 7.78 -21.84
C LEU A 377 -9.05 7.33 -23.27
N ALA A 378 -9.86 7.68 -24.28
CA ALA A 378 -9.54 7.44 -25.69
C ALA A 378 -8.34 8.28 -26.16
N GLU A 379 -8.26 9.56 -25.77
CA GLU A 379 -7.09 10.41 -26.03
C GLU A 379 -5.82 9.80 -25.42
N ARG A 380 -5.90 9.33 -24.17
CA ARG A 380 -4.77 8.68 -23.50
C ARG A 380 -4.36 7.39 -24.21
N ALA A 381 -5.32 6.56 -24.62
CA ALA A 381 -5.05 5.32 -25.34
C ALA A 381 -4.34 5.54 -26.69
N ALA A 382 -4.63 6.64 -27.38
CA ALA A 382 -3.98 6.98 -28.66
C ALA A 382 -2.47 7.24 -28.53
N LEU A 383 -1.95 7.46 -27.31
CA LEU A 383 -0.52 7.61 -27.05
C LEU A 383 0.24 6.28 -27.00
N ILE A 384 -0.48 5.15 -26.94
CA ILE A 384 0.14 3.82 -26.84
C ILE A 384 0.55 3.36 -28.24
N GLY A 385 1.85 3.49 -28.54
CA GLY A 385 2.46 3.01 -29.77
C GLY A 385 2.94 1.56 -29.71
N ALA A 386 3.58 1.09 -30.78
CA ALA A 386 4.19 -0.24 -30.85
C ALA A 386 5.46 -0.40 -30.00
N GLN A 387 6.03 0.71 -29.52
CA GLN A 387 7.21 0.76 -28.67
C GLN A 387 6.85 1.47 -27.36
N SER A 388 7.59 1.18 -26.29
CA SER A 388 7.33 1.82 -24.99
C SER A 388 7.57 3.32 -25.07
N MET A 389 6.66 4.11 -24.48
CA MET A 389 6.79 5.56 -24.30
C MET A 389 7.90 5.93 -23.30
N LYS A 390 8.41 4.94 -22.54
CA LYS A 390 9.39 5.08 -21.45
C LYS A 390 8.83 5.91 -20.27
N VAL A 391 8.62 7.20 -20.48
CA VAL A 391 8.12 8.15 -19.47
C VAL A 391 6.80 8.74 -19.96
N ALA A 392 5.73 8.54 -19.18
CA ALA A 392 4.43 9.15 -19.45
C ALA A 392 4.40 10.58 -18.90
N GLN A 393 3.79 11.50 -19.65
CA GLN A 393 3.40 12.81 -19.14
C GLN A 393 1.93 12.78 -18.71
N PRO A 394 1.53 13.49 -17.65
CA PRO A 394 0.13 13.61 -17.28
C PRO A 394 -0.67 14.28 -18.42
N GLY A 395 -1.92 13.85 -18.61
CA GLY A 395 -2.82 14.44 -19.59
C GLY A 395 -3.52 15.67 -19.03
N THR A 396 -4.50 16.22 -19.76
CA THR A 396 -5.30 17.38 -19.32
C THR A 396 -6.80 17.03 -19.36
N PRO A 397 -7.34 16.35 -18.34
CA PRO A 397 -8.75 15.92 -18.30
C PRO A 397 -9.74 17.08 -18.06
N GLY A 398 -9.22 18.29 -17.82
CA GLY A 398 -10.00 19.51 -17.68
C GLY A 398 -9.18 20.63 -17.02
N PRO A 399 -9.76 21.84 -16.87
CA PRO A 399 -9.12 22.93 -16.17
C PRO A 399 -8.69 22.53 -14.75
N LEU A 400 -7.48 22.90 -14.35
CA LEU A 400 -6.92 22.60 -13.05
C LEU A 400 -6.43 23.89 -12.37
N LYS A 401 -6.78 24.05 -11.11
CA LYS A 401 -6.14 25.02 -10.20
C LYS A 401 -5.55 24.24 -9.03
N THR A 402 -4.24 23.99 -9.09
CA THR A 402 -3.52 23.22 -8.05
C THR A 402 -2.20 23.88 -7.69
N SER A 403 -1.61 23.43 -6.58
CA SER A 403 -0.26 23.78 -6.13
C SER A 403 0.60 22.53 -6.15
N GLN A 404 1.81 22.63 -6.70
CA GLN A 404 2.76 21.50 -6.75
C GLN A 404 3.77 21.60 -5.62
N ALA A 405 4.15 20.46 -5.07
CA ALA A 405 5.23 20.33 -4.09
C ALA A 405 6.44 19.63 -4.74
N PRO A 406 7.68 19.93 -4.32
CA PRO A 406 8.85 19.19 -4.77
C PRO A 406 8.76 17.74 -4.28
N MET A 407 8.61 16.81 -5.21
CA MET A 407 8.63 15.37 -4.93
C MET A 407 9.81 14.73 -5.67
N PRO A 408 10.75 14.08 -4.97
CA PRO A 408 11.77 13.30 -5.65
C PRO A 408 11.11 12.09 -6.33
N ASP A 409 11.72 11.58 -7.41
CA ASP A 409 11.29 10.32 -8.00
C ASP A 409 11.38 9.21 -6.94
N GLN A 410 10.26 8.52 -6.72
CA GLN A 410 10.15 7.43 -5.78
C GLN A 410 9.56 6.19 -6.46
N PRO A 411 10.17 5.01 -6.29
CA PRO A 411 9.51 3.75 -6.66
C PRO A 411 8.22 3.60 -5.84
N GLU A 412 7.10 3.35 -6.52
CA GLU A 412 5.83 3.08 -5.84
C GLU A 412 5.74 1.64 -5.35
N TYR A 413 5.02 1.48 -4.25
CA TYR A 413 4.96 0.30 -3.42
C TYR A 413 3.51 0.04 -2.99
N GLY A 414 3.04 -1.20 -3.08
CA GLY A 414 1.65 -1.57 -2.74
C GLY A 414 1.40 -1.65 -1.22
N THR A 415 0.12 -1.66 -0.82
CA THR A 415 -0.37 -1.78 0.56
C THR A 415 -1.10 -3.10 0.82
N SER A 416 -1.29 -3.48 2.09
CA SER A 416 -2.08 -4.65 2.51
C SER A 416 -3.60 -4.37 2.52
N HIS A 417 -4.42 -5.41 2.37
CA HIS A 417 -5.89 -5.31 2.24
C HIS A 417 -6.61 -6.40 3.04
N ILE A 418 -7.87 -6.16 3.41
CA ILE A 418 -8.81 -7.10 4.03
C ILE A 418 -10.07 -7.14 3.14
N SER A 419 -10.70 -8.32 2.96
CA SER A 419 -11.90 -8.47 2.13
C SER A 419 -12.91 -9.44 2.70
#